data_AF-A0A6I4MIJ7-F1
#
_entry.id   AF-A0A6I4MIJ7-F1
#
_cell.length_a   1.000
_cell.length_b   1.000
_cell.length_c   1.000
_cell.angle_alpha   90.00
_cell.angle_beta   90.00
_cell.angle_gamma   90.00
#
_symmetry.space_group_name_H-M   'P 1'
#
loop_
_entity.id
_entity.type
_entity.pdbx_description
1 polymer ?
#
loop_
_entity_poly.entity_id
_entity_poly.type
_entity_poly.pdbx_seq_one_letter_code
_entity_poly.pdbx_strand_id
1 'polypeptide(L)' 'MKDARTAGVERDFPGWLVWISRQGTYWGAVRREPQAGLPMTVIADSEAELRTALVLQPDRTDLAW' A
#
# COMPACT_ATOMS: atom_id res chain seq x y z
N MET A 1 1.33 19.13 -1.96
CA MET A 1 0.45 18.54 -3.00
C MET A 1 0.64 17.04 -2.94
N LYS A 2 -0.45 16.27 -2.86
CA LYS A 2 -0.39 14.81 -2.93
C LYS A 2 -0.08 14.43 -4.39
N ASP A 3 0.88 13.54 -4.61
CA ASP A 3 1.29 13.13 -5.94
C ASP A 3 0.12 12.43 -6.66
N ALA A 4 -0.21 12.85 -7.87
CA ALA A 4 -1.29 12.24 -8.65
C ALA A 4 -1.06 10.74 -8.89
N ARG A 5 0.22 10.32 -8.90
CA ARG A 5 0.62 8.92 -9.07
C ARG A 5 0.19 8.05 -7.90
N THR A 6 0.40 8.48 -6.65
CA THR A 6 -0.02 7.68 -5.48
C THR A 6 -1.53 7.69 -5.29
N ALA A 7 -2.21 8.77 -5.70
CA ALA A 7 -3.67 8.86 -5.66
C ALA A 7 -4.37 7.84 -6.59
N GLY A 8 -3.72 7.43 -7.68
CA GLY A 8 -4.21 6.33 -8.53
C GLY A 8 -4.22 5.01 -7.78
N VAL A 9 -3.08 4.63 -7.21
CA VAL A 9 -2.93 3.38 -6.46
C VAL A 9 -3.87 3.33 -5.25
N GLU A 10 -3.98 4.40 -4.47
CA GLU A 10 -4.89 4.40 -3.30
C GLU A 10 -6.37 4.27 -3.67
N ARG A 11 -6.77 4.67 -4.88
CA ARG A 11 -8.15 4.48 -5.36
C ARG A 11 -8.45 3.01 -5.63
N ASP A 12 -7.46 2.30 -6.17
CA ASP A 12 -7.55 0.87 -6.49
C ASP A 12 -7.38 0.02 -5.22
N PHE A 13 -6.66 0.54 -4.21
CA PHE A 13 -6.36 -0.13 -2.94
C PHE A 13 -6.73 0.77 -1.74
N PRO A 14 -8.03 0.97 -1.44
CA PRO A 14 -8.49 1.95 -0.45
C PRO A 14 -8.06 1.63 1.00
N GLY A 15 -7.74 0.37 1.29
CA GLY A 15 -7.17 -0.08 2.57
C GLY A 15 -5.71 0.33 2.79
N TRP A 16 -5.09 1.05 1.86
CA TRP A 16 -3.67 1.38 1.88
C TRP A 16 -3.42 2.89 1.77
N LEU A 17 -2.33 3.35 2.39
CA LEU A 17 -1.75 4.68 2.20
C LEU A 17 -0.47 4.51 1.41
N VAL A 18 -0.35 5.23 0.28
CA VAL A 18 0.74 5.02 -0.67
C VAL A 18 1.65 6.23 -0.70
N TRP A 19 2.96 5.97 -0.72
CA TRP A 19 4.00 6.97 -0.79
C TRP A 19 5.07 6.56 -1.79
N ILE A 20 5.82 7.55 -2.28
CA ILE A 20 6.99 7.36 -3.13
C ILE A 20 8.16 8.00 -2.39
N SER A 21 9.33 7.36 -2.39
CA SER A 21 10.53 7.95 -1.80
C SER A 21 10.86 9.28 -2.48
N ARG A 22 11.52 10.20 -1.76
CA ARG A 22 11.79 11.56 -2.27
C ARG A 22 12.56 11.58 -3.60
N GLN A 23 13.34 10.54 -3.87
CA GLN A 23 14.12 10.40 -5.11
C GLN A 23 13.38 9.65 -6.22
N GLY A 24 12.14 9.20 -5.98
CA GLY A 24 11.38 8.39 -6.93
C GLY A 24 11.85 6.94 -7.03
N THR A 25 12.80 6.53 -6.19
CA THR A 25 13.47 5.23 -6.26
C THR A 25 12.61 4.07 -5.78
N TYR A 26 11.72 4.32 -4.82
CA TYR A 26 10.94 3.27 -4.18
C TYR A 26 9.50 3.69 -4.04
N TRP A 27 8.63 2.72 -4.19
CA TRP A 27 7.21 2.78 -3.91
C TRP A 27 6.93 2.09 -2.58
N GLY A 28 6.08 2.68 -1.76
CA GLY A 28 5.72 2.10 -0.48
C GLY A 28 4.24 2.24 -0.20
N ALA A 29 3.69 1.25 0.49
CA ALA A 29 2.32 1.27 0.96
C ALA A 29 2.27 0.79 2.41
N VAL A 30 1.49 1.49 3.23
CA VAL A 30 1.21 1.10 4.62
C VAL A 30 -0.28 0.84 4.76
N ARG A 31 -0.63 -0.26 5.43
CA ARG A 31 -2.04 -0.63 5.60
C ARG A 31 -2.73 0.31 6.57
N ARG A 32 -3.94 0.74 6.21
CA ARG A 32 -4.85 1.51 7.06
C ARG A 32 -5.53 0.54 8.02
N GLU A 33 -4.85 0.13 9.09
CA GLU A 33 -5.48 -0.69 10.13
C GLU A 33 -6.00 0.21 11.27
N PRO A 34 -7.32 0.21 11.57
CA PRO A 34 -7.88 0.94 12.70
C PRO A 34 -7.81 0.19 14.04
N GLN A 35 -7.56 -1.13 14.03
CA GLN A 35 -7.61 -1.98 15.23
C GLN A 35 -6.50 -3.05 15.22
N ALA A 36 -5.55 -2.92 16.14
CA ALA A 36 -4.59 -3.92 16.61
C ALA A 36 -3.50 -4.45 15.64
N GLY A 37 -2.28 -3.92 15.80
CA GLY A 37 -1.03 -4.48 15.24
C GLY A 37 0.03 -3.41 14.93
N LEU A 38 1.26 -3.86 14.60
CA LEU A 38 2.17 -3.03 13.81
C LEU A 38 1.62 -2.96 12.38
N PRO A 39 1.48 -1.77 11.79
CA PRO A 39 0.88 -1.63 10.47
C PRO A 39 1.77 -2.30 9.42
N MET A 40 1.16 -3.18 8.61
CA MET A 40 1.85 -3.85 7.52
C MET A 40 2.38 -2.82 6.51
N THR A 41 3.66 -2.94 6.17
CA THR A 41 4.32 -2.08 5.18
C THR A 41 4.86 -2.92 4.04
N VAL A 42 4.56 -2.51 2.81
CA VAL A 42 5.07 -3.09 1.57
C VAL A 42 5.95 -2.05 0.89
N ILE A 43 7.13 -2.46 0.43
CA ILE A 43 8.07 -1.62 -0.34
C ILE A 43 8.39 -2.36 -1.64
N ALA A 44 8.42 -1.61 -2.74
CA ALA A 44 8.70 -2.12 -4.08
C ALA A 44 9.54 -1.11 -4.87
N ASP A 45 10.24 -1.58 -5.91
CA ASP A 45 11.09 -0.73 -6.73
C ASP A 45 10.29 -0.02 -7.83
N SER A 46 9.05 -0.44 -8.07
CA SER A 46 8.15 0.17 -9.06
C SER A 46 6.67 0.16 -8.64
N GLU A 47 5.85 0.97 -9.31
CA GLU A 47 4.39 0.98 -9.12
C GLU A 47 3.77 -0.40 -9.42
N ALA A 48 4.21 -1.05 -10.50
CA ALA A 48 3.66 -2.33 -10.94
C ALA A 48 3.96 -3.45 -9.93
N GLU A 49 5.18 -3.48 -9.40
CA GLU A 49 5.55 -4.39 -8.31
C GLU A 49 4.75 -4.10 -7.06
N LEU A 50 4.58 -2.82 -6.69
CA LEU A 50 3.76 -2.46 -5.54
C LEU A 50 2.34 -2.98 -5.70
N ARG A 51 1.71 -2.73 -6.85
CA ARG A 51 0.34 -3.20 -7.15
C ARG A 51 0.23 -4.72 -7.07
N THR A 52 1.20 -5.45 -7.63
CA THR A 52 1.25 -6.91 -7.56
C THR A 52 1.35 -7.38 -6.11
N ALA A 53 2.25 -6.79 -5.32
CA ALA A 53 2.41 -7.13 -3.92
C ALA A 53 1.16 -6.83 -3.08
N LEU A 54 0.45 -5.74 -3.38
CA LEU A 54 -0.82 -5.37 -2.72
C LEU A 54 -1.94 -6.36 -3.02
N VAL A 55 -2.06 -6.86 -4.26
CA VAL A 55 -3.04 -7.90 -4.62
C VAL A 55 -2.79 -9.20 -3.86
N LEU A 56 -1.53 -9.53 -3.60
CA LEU A 56 -1.14 -10.73 -2.86
C LEU A 56 -1.33 -10.60 -1.35
N GLN A 57 -1.59 -9.39 -0.83
CA GLN A 57 -1.86 -9.23 0.60
C GLN A 57 -3.28 -9.70 0.92
N PRO A 58 -3.43 -10.61 1.90
CA PRO A 58 -4.76 -11.02 2.33
C PRO A 58 -5.48 -9.83 2.93
N ASP A 59 -6.72 -9.61 2.50
CA ASP A 59 -7.60 -8.73 3.25
C ASP A 59 -7.87 -9.45 4.57
N ARG A 60 -7.23 -9.01 5.66
CA ARG A 60 -7.38 -9.55 7.03
C ARG A 60 -8.84 -9.75 7.47
N THR A 61 -9.82 -9.20 6.75
CA THR A 61 -11.26 -9.53 6.84
C THR A 61 -11.56 -11.03 6.66
N ASP A 62 -10.71 -11.80 5.96
CA ASP A 62 -10.87 -13.25 5.75
C ASP A 62 -10.15 -14.14 6.79
N LEU A 63 -9.50 -13.55 7.80
CA LEU A 63 -8.96 -14.31 8.93
C LEU A 63 -9.86 -14.15 10.16
N ALA A 64 -11.12 -14.57 10.01
CA ALA A 64 -11.98 -14.89 11.13
C ALA A 64 -11.63 -16.32 11.61
N TRP A 65 -10.91 -16.43 12.71
CA TRP A 65 -10.80 -17.65 13.52
C TRP A 65 -11.57 -17.42 14.82
#